data_AF-A0A0R1JST0-F1
#
_entry.id   AF-A0A0R1JST0-F1
#
_cell.length_a   1.000
_cell.length_b   1.000
_cell.length_c   1.000
_cell.angle_alpha   90.00
_cell.angle_beta   90.00
_cell.angle_gamma   90.00
#
_symmetry.space_group_name_H-M   'P 1'
#
loop_
_entity.id
_entity.type
_entity.pdbx_description
1 polymer ?
#
loop_
_entity_poly.entity_id
_entity_poly.type
_entity_poly.pdbx_seq_one_letter_code
_entity_poly.pdbx_strand_id
1 'polypeptide(L)'
;MDQAQVNETLQRLSAQLNRTTSGSPAFRQLAAQEEAIVFADLDVHAWGFLQAALGRPLAAGETAAVIAAASRDQPISSVLPLAAGADTALTVRVLRHRRDWTQAHLAEAARVSVAQVQAIETADAVDLTALQSVLVALGRHLVVAPA
;
A
#
# COMPACT_ATOMS: atom_id res chain seq x y z
N MET A 1 5.61 10.71 6.48
CA MET A 1 5.32 12.11 6.07
C MET A 1 3.86 12.40 6.35
N ASP A 2 3.49 13.63 6.63
CA ASP A 2 2.06 13.98 6.70
C ASP A 2 1.46 14.19 5.29
N GLN A 3 0.13 14.22 5.19
CA GLN A 3 -0.56 14.35 3.90
C GLN A 3 -0.23 15.66 3.18
N ALA A 4 -0.06 16.76 3.91
CA ALA A 4 0.24 18.06 3.31
C ALA A 4 1.64 18.05 2.68
N GLN A 5 2.63 17.48 3.39
CA GLN A 5 3.99 17.30 2.89
C GLN A 5 4.04 16.41 1.66
N VAL A 6 3.30 15.29 1.64
CA VAL A 6 3.23 14.40 0.47
C VAL A 6 2.62 15.16 -0.70
N ASN A 7 1.49 15.84 -0.49
CA ASN A 7 0.81 16.58 -1.54
C ASN A 7 1.68 17.70 -2.13
N GLU A 8 2.32 18.50 -1.28
CA GLU A 8 3.24 19.56 -1.72
C GLU A 8 4.42 19.00 -2.52
N THR A 9 4.98 17.88 -2.06
CA THR A 9 6.10 17.22 -2.75
C THR A 9 5.70 16.70 -4.12
N LEU A 10 4.55 16.02 -4.24
CA LEU A 10 4.04 15.51 -5.52
C LEU A 10 3.69 16.66 -6.47
N GLN A 11 3.06 17.73 -5.99
CA GLN A 11 2.76 18.91 -6.80
C GLN A 11 4.03 19.58 -7.33
N ARG A 12 5.06 19.72 -6.48
CA ARG A 12 6.35 20.27 -6.87
C ARG A 12 7.03 19.42 -7.94
N LEU A 13 7.06 18.09 -7.76
CA LEU A 13 7.67 17.17 -8.73
C LEU A 13 6.93 17.18 -10.06
N SER A 14 5.60 17.11 -10.03
CA SER A 14 4.77 17.21 -11.23
C SER A 14 5.00 18.52 -11.99
N ALA A 15 5.08 19.65 -11.28
CA ALA A 15 5.37 20.95 -11.89
C ALA A 15 6.78 21.01 -12.52
N GLN A 16 7.77 20.35 -11.91
CA GLN A 16 9.12 20.24 -12.47
C GLN A 16 9.15 19.32 -13.71
N LEU A 17 8.47 18.17 -13.66
CA LEU A 17 8.35 17.24 -14.78
C LEU A 17 7.70 17.90 -16.00
N ASN A 18 6.61 18.64 -15.81
CA ASN A 18 5.89 19.35 -16.87
C ASN A 18 6.73 20.43 -17.57
N ARG A 19 7.81 20.90 -16.94
CA ARG A 19 8.74 21.90 -17.48
C ARG A 19 10.06 21.30 -17.98
N THR A 20 10.27 20.01 -17.78
CA THR A 20 11.52 19.34 -18.14
C THR A 20 11.33 18.55 -19.43
N THR A 21 12.27 18.67 -20.37
CA THR A 21 12.22 17.91 -21.63
C THR A 21 12.11 16.42 -21.35
N SER A 22 11.03 15.80 -21.83
CA SER A 22 10.78 14.36 -21.67
C SER A 22 11.93 13.53 -22.22
N GLY A 23 12.30 12.45 -21.53
CA GLY A 23 13.42 11.59 -21.92
C GLY A 23 14.81 12.17 -21.65
N SER A 24 14.93 13.39 -21.11
CA SER A 24 16.22 13.90 -20.63
C SER A 24 16.67 13.18 -19.34
N PRO A 25 17.98 13.20 -19.01
CA PRO A 25 18.48 12.71 -17.72
C PRO A 25 17.78 13.37 -16.52
N ALA A 26 17.54 14.69 -16.58
CA ALA A 26 16.84 15.43 -15.54
C ALA A 26 15.38 14.95 -15.38
N PHE A 27 14.68 14.72 -16.49
CA PHE A 27 13.32 14.16 -16.46
C PHE A 27 13.29 12.79 -15.78
N ARG A 28 14.21 11.88 -16.17
CA ARG A 28 14.30 10.55 -15.56
C ARG A 28 14.57 10.60 -14.05
N GLN A 29 15.43 11.51 -13.61
CA GLN A 29 15.73 11.69 -12.19
C GLN A 29 14.51 12.18 -11.41
N LEU A 30 13.77 13.15 -11.95
CA LEU A 30 12.54 13.66 -11.32
C LEU A 30 11.44 12.58 -11.29
N ALA A 31 11.29 11.82 -12.38
CA ALA A 31 10.32 10.73 -12.45
C ALA A 31 10.65 9.64 -11.42
N ALA A 32 11.93 9.26 -11.28
CA ALA A 32 12.36 8.30 -10.26
C ALA A 32 12.11 8.80 -8.83
N GLN A 33 12.22 10.11 -8.57
CA GLN A 33 11.88 10.70 -7.27
C GLN A 33 10.38 10.64 -6.98
N GLU A 34 9.55 10.94 -7.99
CA GLU A 34 8.10 10.82 -7.86
C GLU A 34 7.69 9.36 -7.62
N GLU A 35 8.24 8.43 -8.40
CA GLU A 35 8.03 6.99 -8.26
C GLU A 35 8.44 6.49 -6.86
N ALA A 36 9.62 6.90 -6.37
CA ALA A 36 10.09 6.52 -5.04
C ALA A 36 9.15 6.96 -3.91
N ILE A 37 8.41 8.06 -4.09
CA ILE A 37 7.42 8.53 -3.11
C ILE A 37 6.12 7.75 -3.26
N VAL A 38 5.62 7.59 -4.48
CA VAL A 38 4.35 6.91 -4.76
C VAL A 38 4.40 5.43 -4.39
N PHE A 39 5.52 4.78 -4.64
CA PHE A 39 5.70 3.34 -4.43
C PHE A 39 6.57 2.97 -3.22
N ALA A 40 6.78 3.92 -2.30
CA ALA A 40 7.55 3.69 -1.08
C ALA A 40 6.98 2.52 -0.25
N ASP A 41 5.66 2.53 -0.05
CA ASP A 41 4.95 1.59 0.83
C ASP A 41 3.95 0.69 0.09
N LEU A 42 3.58 1.05 -1.13
CA LEU A 42 2.58 0.36 -1.96
C LEU A 42 3.16 0.16 -3.35
N ASP A 43 3.39 -1.08 -3.76
CA ASP A 43 3.81 -1.38 -5.13
C ASP A 43 2.68 -1.14 -6.15
N VAL A 44 3.02 -1.22 -7.44
CA VAL A 44 2.07 -1.03 -8.54
C VAL A 44 0.86 -1.97 -8.48
N HIS A 45 1.03 -3.18 -7.95
CA HIS A 45 -0.04 -4.15 -7.82
C HIS A 45 -0.98 -3.81 -6.67
N ALA A 46 -0.47 -3.26 -5.58
CA ALA A 46 -1.25 -2.77 -4.45
C ALA A 46 -2.08 -1.54 -4.85
N TRP A 47 -1.52 -0.64 -5.68
CA TRP A 47 -2.29 0.46 -6.27
C TRP A 47 -3.40 -0.03 -7.19
N GLY A 48 -3.13 -1.00 -8.06
CA GLY A 48 -4.15 -1.62 -8.91
C GLY A 48 -5.27 -2.29 -8.09
N PHE A 49 -4.90 -3.02 -7.02
CA PHE A 49 -5.87 -3.62 -6.11
C PHE A 49 -6.72 -2.58 -5.40
N LEU A 50 -6.13 -1.49 -4.90
CA LEU A 50 -6.85 -0.40 -4.24
C LEU A 50 -7.92 0.21 -5.15
N GLN A 51 -7.57 0.53 -6.40
CA GLN A 51 -8.53 1.11 -7.35
C GLN A 51 -9.65 0.12 -7.71
N ALA A 52 -9.33 -1.17 -7.85
CA ALA A 52 -10.33 -2.21 -8.06
C ALA A 52 -11.27 -2.34 -6.86
N ALA A 53 -10.74 -2.31 -5.63
CA ALA A 53 -11.52 -2.39 -4.40
C ALA A 53 -12.42 -1.17 -4.19
N LEU A 54 -12.00 0.01 -4.65
CA LEU A 54 -12.83 1.22 -4.66
C LEU A 54 -13.89 1.22 -5.78
N GLY A 55 -13.71 0.44 -6.83
CA GLY A 55 -14.55 0.46 -8.03
C GLY A 55 -14.40 1.74 -8.87
N ARG A 56 -13.36 2.54 -8.62
CA ARG A 56 -13.08 3.80 -9.34
C ARG A 56 -11.59 4.20 -9.27
N PRO A 57 -11.12 5.04 -10.20
CA PRO A 57 -9.83 5.71 -10.06
C PRO A 57 -9.78 6.60 -8.81
N LEU A 58 -8.56 6.84 -8.32
CA LEU A 58 -8.30 7.79 -7.24
C LEU A 58 -8.43 9.23 -7.75
N ALA A 59 -9.11 10.07 -6.98
CA ALA A 59 -9.22 11.50 -7.21
C ALA A 59 -7.92 12.21 -6.83
N ALA A 60 -7.74 13.42 -7.38
CA ALA A 60 -6.63 14.29 -7.01
C ALA A 60 -6.67 14.57 -5.49
N GLY A 61 -5.57 14.27 -4.79
CA GLY A 61 -5.45 14.41 -3.34
C GLY A 61 -5.65 13.10 -2.56
N GLU A 62 -6.41 12.14 -3.07
CA GLU A 62 -6.56 10.82 -2.43
C GLU A 62 -5.25 10.03 -2.45
N THR A 63 -4.47 10.13 -3.53
CA THR A 63 -3.13 9.54 -3.62
C THR A 63 -2.22 9.97 -2.46
N ALA A 64 -2.20 11.27 -2.14
CA ALA A 64 -1.39 11.79 -1.04
C ALA A 64 -1.89 11.31 0.33
N ALA A 65 -3.22 11.20 0.50
CA ALA A 65 -3.82 10.67 1.71
C ALA A 65 -3.46 9.18 1.92
N VAL A 66 -3.51 8.38 0.86
CA VAL A 66 -3.13 6.96 0.87
C VAL A 66 -1.66 6.78 1.22
N ILE A 67 -0.76 7.50 0.54
CA ILE A 67 0.68 7.45 0.83
C ILE A 67 0.93 7.87 2.29
N ALA A 68 0.28 8.93 2.77
CA ALA A 68 0.45 9.40 4.14
C ALA A 68 -0.07 8.39 5.17
N ALA A 69 -1.22 7.73 4.90
CA ALA A 69 -1.76 6.67 5.75
C ALA A 69 -0.82 5.46 5.79
N ALA A 70 -0.40 4.97 4.62
CA ALA A 70 0.56 3.88 4.50
C ALA A 70 1.85 4.21 5.27
N SER A 71 2.47 5.38 5.01
CA SER A 71 3.72 5.84 5.67
C SER A 71 3.65 5.88 7.20
N ARG A 72 2.45 6.03 7.76
CA ARG A 72 2.19 6.13 9.20
C ARG A 72 1.63 4.86 9.80
N ASP A 73 1.66 3.75 9.07
CA ASP A 73 1.17 2.47 9.58
C ASP A 73 -0.33 2.52 9.95
N GLN A 74 -1.08 3.41 9.30
CA GLN A 74 -2.51 3.63 9.50
C GLN A 74 -3.32 2.83 8.48
N PRO A 75 -4.50 2.31 8.86
CA PRO A 75 -5.42 1.67 7.92
C PRO A 75 -5.75 2.61 6.75
N ILE A 76 -5.74 2.11 5.52
CA ILE A 76 -6.12 2.92 4.34
C ILE A 76 -7.61 3.26 4.41
N SER A 77 -8.40 2.41 5.06
CA SER A 77 -9.80 2.67 5.40
C SER A 77 -10.03 3.96 6.21
N SER A 78 -9.00 4.50 6.88
CA SER A 78 -9.08 5.78 7.61
C SER A 78 -9.14 7.01 6.71
N VAL A 79 -8.72 6.88 5.45
CA VAL A 79 -8.70 7.96 4.45
C VAL A 79 -9.57 7.69 3.23
N LEU A 80 -9.97 6.43 3.01
CA LEU A 80 -10.81 6.01 1.90
C LEU A 80 -11.85 4.98 2.35
N PRO A 81 -13.07 4.98 1.80
CA PRO A 81 -14.07 3.99 2.16
C PRO A 81 -13.74 2.63 1.54
N LEU A 82 -13.12 1.74 2.33
CA LEU A 82 -12.79 0.38 1.92
C LEU A 82 -13.55 -0.64 2.77
N ALA A 83 -13.96 -1.75 2.14
CA ALA A 83 -14.41 -2.91 2.88
C ALA A 83 -13.28 -3.48 3.75
N ALA A 84 -13.62 -4.01 4.93
CA ALA A 84 -12.64 -4.50 5.90
C ALA A 84 -11.65 -5.53 5.31
N GLY A 85 -12.12 -6.40 4.42
CA GLY A 85 -11.26 -7.37 3.72
C GLY A 85 -10.22 -6.71 2.83
N ALA A 86 -10.60 -5.69 2.06
CA ALA A 86 -9.69 -4.96 1.18
C ALA A 86 -8.65 -4.15 1.98
N ASP A 87 -9.09 -3.52 3.08
CA ASP A 87 -8.20 -2.79 3.98
C ASP A 87 -7.19 -3.71 4.67
N THR A 88 -7.64 -4.91 5.09
CA THR A 88 -6.76 -5.94 5.65
C THR A 88 -5.74 -6.43 4.62
N ALA A 89 -6.19 -6.74 3.40
CA ALA A 89 -5.32 -7.16 2.30
C ALA A 89 -4.24 -6.11 2.00
N LEU A 90 -4.62 -4.83 1.94
CA LEU A 90 -3.69 -3.73 1.73
C LEU A 90 -2.72 -3.56 2.90
N THR A 91 -3.19 -3.68 4.13
CA THR A 91 -2.33 -3.63 5.33
C THR A 91 -1.25 -4.71 5.28
N VAL A 92 -1.61 -5.95 4.94
CA VAL A 92 -0.67 -7.06 4.80
C VAL A 92 0.37 -6.75 3.70
N ARG A 93 -0.08 -6.27 2.53
CA ARG A 93 0.82 -5.89 1.43
C ARG A 93 1.80 -4.79 1.82
N VAL A 94 1.33 -3.72 2.48
CA VAL A 94 2.18 -2.60 2.93
C VAL A 94 3.24 -3.09 3.91
N LEU A 95 2.85 -3.83 4.93
CA LEU A 95 3.76 -4.33 5.95
C LEU A 95 4.77 -5.32 5.37
N ARG A 96 4.35 -6.16 4.42
CA ARG A 96 5.23 -7.07 3.71
C ARG A 96 6.24 -6.32 2.85
N HIS A 97 5.78 -5.33 2.07
CA HIS A 97 6.61 -4.50 1.19
C HIS A 97 7.68 -3.74 1.97
N ARG A 98 7.34 -3.16 3.12
CA ARG A 98 8.28 -2.48 4.03
C ARG A 98 9.42 -3.34 4.53
N ARG A 99 9.19 -4.64 4.62
CA ARG A 99 10.19 -5.62 5.05
C ARG A 99 11.00 -6.19 3.90
N ASP A 100 10.72 -5.76 2.67
CA ASP A 100 11.28 -6.35 1.46
C ASP A 100 11.02 -7.87 1.39
N TRP A 101 9.81 -8.27 1.80
CA TRP A 101 9.43 -9.67 1.86
C TRP A 101 8.65 -10.09 0.61
N THR A 102 9.00 -11.24 0.06
CA THR A 102 8.15 -11.95 -0.90
C THR A 102 6.98 -12.61 -0.17
N GLN A 103 5.95 -13.05 -0.90
CA GLN A 103 4.88 -13.86 -0.31
C GLN A 103 5.42 -15.16 0.31
N ALA A 104 6.49 -15.73 -0.26
CA ALA A 104 7.15 -16.92 0.27
C ALA A 104 7.84 -16.63 1.62
N HIS A 105 8.55 -15.50 1.75
CA HIS A 105 9.15 -15.09 3.04
C HIS A 105 8.08 -14.92 4.12
N LEU A 106 6.95 -14.28 3.78
CA LEU A 106 5.86 -14.10 4.73
C LEU A 106 5.20 -15.43 5.11
N ALA A 107 4.98 -16.32 4.13
CA ALA A 107 4.41 -17.64 4.36
C ALA A 107 5.29 -18.47 5.31
N GLU A 108 6.60 -18.46 5.10
CA GLU A 108 7.57 -19.12 5.98
C GLU A 108 7.54 -18.54 7.40
N ALA A 109 7.59 -17.21 7.54
CA ALA A 109 7.57 -16.53 8.83
C ALA A 109 6.26 -16.79 9.61
N ALA A 110 5.13 -16.87 8.91
CA ALA A 110 3.81 -17.12 9.48
C ALA A 110 3.47 -18.61 9.62
N ARG A 111 4.32 -19.52 9.11
CA ARG A 111 4.06 -20.98 9.06
C ARG A 111 2.73 -21.32 8.37
N VAL A 112 2.43 -20.63 7.28
CA VAL A 112 1.27 -20.88 6.40
C VAL A 112 1.76 -21.17 4.98
N SER A 113 0.85 -21.57 4.09
CA SER A 113 1.17 -21.71 2.68
C SER A 113 1.22 -20.36 1.95
N VAL A 114 1.99 -20.29 0.85
CA VAL A 114 1.99 -19.12 -0.05
C VAL A 114 0.59 -18.84 -0.60
N ALA A 115 -0.20 -19.89 -0.88
CA ALA A 115 -1.57 -19.76 -1.34
C ALA A 115 -2.48 -19.07 -0.30
N GLN A 116 -2.30 -19.35 0.99
CA GLN A 116 -3.03 -18.65 2.06
C GLN A 116 -2.62 -17.18 2.15
N VAL A 117 -1.32 -16.86 2.01
CA VAL A 117 -0.87 -15.46 1.93
C VAL A 117 -1.50 -14.76 0.73
N GLN A 118 -1.50 -15.41 -0.43
CA GLN A 118 -2.11 -14.87 -1.64
C GLN A 118 -3.60 -14.60 -1.44
N ALA A 119 -4.35 -15.56 -0.88
CA ALA A 119 -5.78 -15.41 -0.59
C ALA A 119 -6.06 -14.21 0.33
N ILE A 120 -5.25 -14.04 1.40
CA ILE A 120 -5.31 -12.87 2.29
C ILE A 120 -5.05 -11.58 1.50
N GLU A 121 -3.99 -11.53 0.69
CA GLU A 121 -3.62 -10.33 -0.08
C GLU A 121 -4.56 -10.01 -1.24
N THR A 122 -5.44 -10.93 -1.63
CA THR A 122 -6.52 -10.69 -2.61
C THR A 122 -7.88 -10.53 -1.96
N ALA A 123 -7.97 -10.56 -0.62
CA ALA A 123 -9.22 -10.56 0.14
C ALA A 123 -10.18 -11.71 -0.27
N ASP A 124 -9.64 -12.83 -0.73
CA ASP A 124 -10.41 -14.01 -1.15
C ASP A 124 -10.38 -15.09 -0.05
N ALA A 125 -11.54 -15.68 0.24
CA ALA A 125 -11.71 -16.84 1.14
C ALA A 125 -10.76 -16.89 2.36
N VAL A 126 -10.73 -15.82 3.14
CA VAL A 126 -9.73 -15.65 4.21
C VAL A 126 -10.01 -16.56 5.41
N ASP A 127 -9.13 -17.54 5.64
CA ASP A 127 -9.07 -18.27 6.91
C ASP A 127 -8.52 -17.35 8.02
N LEU A 128 -9.32 -17.13 9.07
CA LEU A 128 -8.96 -16.28 10.20
C LEU A 128 -7.72 -16.76 10.94
N THR A 129 -7.48 -18.08 10.99
CA THR A 129 -6.29 -18.63 11.64
C THR A 129 -5.04 -18.27 10.86
N ALA A 130 -5.07 -18.46 9.54
CA ALA A 130 -3.98 -18.05 8.66
C ALA A 130 -3.75 -16.53 8.71
N LEU A 131 -4.82 -15.73 8.70
CA LEU A 131 -4.74 -14.27 8.82
C LEU A 131 -4.07 -13.85 10.13
N GLN A 132 -4.46 -14.43 11.26
CA GLN A 132 -3.84 -14.13 12.55
C GLN A 132 -2.36 -14.46 12.55
N SER A 133 -1.95 -15.61 12.02
CA SER A 133 -0.53 -15.99 11.90
C SER A 133 0.26 -15.01 11.03
N VAL A 134 -0.32 -14.60 9.90
CA VAL A 134 0.27 -13.60 9.00
C VAL A 134 0.44 -12.24 9.69
N LEU A 135 -0.58 -11.77 10.39
CA LEU A 135 -0.52 -10.50 11.12
C LEU A 135 0.53 -10.55 12.24
N VAL A 136 0.59 -11.65 13.00
CA VAL A 136 1.61 -11.85 14.04
C VAL A 136 3.01 -11.85 13.45
N ALA A 137 3.23 -12.56 12.34
CA ALA A 137 4.50 -12.53 11.64
C ALA A 137 4.87 -11.09 11.23
N LEU A 138 3.89 -10.28 10.81
CA LEU A 138 4.04 -8.86 10.48
C LEU A 138 4.08 -7.91 11.70
N GLY A 139 4.12 -8.43 12.93
CA GLY A 139 4.18 -7.62 14.16
C GLY A 139 2.88 -6.91 14.50
N ARG A 140 1.75 -7.42 14.03
CA ARG A 140 0.39 -6.95 14.32
C ARG A 140 -0.41 -8.05 15.02
N HIS A 141 -1.49 -7.64 15.67
CA HIS A 141 -2.48 -8.56 16.24
C HIS A 141 -3.85 -8.21 15.64
N LEU A 142 -4.72 -9.20 15.38
CA LEU A 142 -6.13 -8.89 15.18
C LEU A 142 -6.67 -8.29 16.47
N VAL A 143 -7.11 -7.04 16.38
CA VAL A 143 -7.96 -6.44 17.40
C VAL A 143 -9.39 -6.64 16.92
N VAL A 144 -10.07 -7.65 17.43
CA VAL A 144 -11.52 -7.80 17.23
C VAL A 144 -12.19 -6.85 18.22
N ALA A 145 -12.67 -5.71 17.73
CA ALA A 145 -13.52 -4.84 18.55
C ALA A 145 -14.86 -5.56 18.81
N PRO A 146 -15.36 -5.59 20.05
CA PRO A 146 -16.73 -6.05 20.30
C PRO A 146 -17.70 -5.14 19.55
N ALA A 147 -18.66 -5.75 18.87
CA ALA A 147 -19.75 -5.07 18.18
C ALA A 147 -20.69 -4.34 19.15
#